data_AF-A0A821VBC7-F1
#
_entry.id   AF-A0A821VBC7-F1
#
_cell.length_a   1.000
_cell.length_b   1.000
_cell.length_c   1.000
_cell.angle_alpha   90.00
_cell.angle_beta   90.00
_cell.angle_gamma   90.00
#
_symmetry.space_group_name_H-M   'P 1'
#
loop_
_entity.id
_entity.type
_entity.pdbx_description
1 polymer ?
#
loop_
_entity_poly.entity_id
_entity_poly.type
_entity_poly.pdbx_seq_one_letter_code
_entity_poly.pdbx_strand_id
1 'polypeptide(L)'
;MSPLIHRSTNILMEKMADQCARNEPFDIYAYFKRFTMDTIWSCGFGVDTDMQNNVNDPYLLNTQKMFSPNMFRGIIFILAILITELTKVWRSIFQVMNVIRYWLRRYIPITKPLIDESPSTWIMKQADEMIEKRKDIGQTGRTDLLQLMLESMSDQDFIQVRFSRQLRKQ
;
A
#
# COMPACT_ATOMS: atom_id res chain seq x y z
N MET A 1 2.46 -15.55 -11.51
CA MET A 1 1.41 -15.21 -10.52
C MET A 1 0.43 -16.34 -10.23
N SER A 2 -0.03 -17.10 -11.24
CA SER A 2 -0.93 -18.25 -11.07
C SER A 2 -0.66 -19.16 -9.85
N PRO A 3 0.56 -19.66 -9.56
CA PRO A 3 0.79 -20.56 -8.43
C PRO A 3 0.52 -19.92 -7.06
N LEU A 4 0.75 -18.62 -6.91
CA LEU A 4 0.46 -17.92 -5.65
C LEU A 4 -1.04 -17.71 -5.45
N ILE A 5 -1.74 -17.36 -6.52
CA ILE A 5 -3.19 -17.21 -6.48
C ILE A 5 -3.81 -18.57 -6.11
N HIS A 6 -3.37 -19.66 -6.75
CA HIS A 6 -3.83 -21.00 -6.39
C HIS A 6 -3.54 -21.35 -4.92
N ARG A 7 -2.35 -21.02 -4.39
CA ARG A 7 -2.03 -21.21 -2.98
C ARG A 7 -3.02 -20.47 -2.07
N SER A 8 -3.19 -19.16 -2.26
CA SER A 8 -4.09 -18.36 -1.44
C SER A 8 -5.54 -18.81 -1.59
N THR A 9 -5.98 -19.24 -2.78
CA THR A 9 -7.32 -19.78 -3.01
C THR A 9 -7.52 -21.13 -2.31
N ASN A 10 -6.54 -22.02 -2.35
CA ASN A 10 -6.63 -23.32 -1.68
C ASN A 10 -6.79 -23.13 -0.15
N ILE A 11 -6.03 -22.21 0.45
CA ILE A 11 -6.15 -21.87 1.87
C ILE A 11 -7.57 -21.35 2.18
N LEU A 12 -8.10 -20.47 1.34
CA LEU A 12 -9.47 -19.95 1.51
C LEU A 12 -10.51 -21.08 1.45
N MET A 13 -10.39 -21.97 0.47
CA MET A 13 -11.30 -23.10 0.27
C MET A 13 -11.27 -24.07 1.46
N GLU A 14 -10.09 -24.36 2.00
CA GLU A 14 -9.92 -25.19 3.20
C GLU A 14 -10.61 -24.54 4.41
N LYS A 15 -10.39 -23.24 4.65
CA LYS A 15 -11.08 -22.52 5.73
C LYS A 15 -12.59 -22.51 5.56
N MET A 16 -13.09 -22.34 4.34
CA MET A 16 -14.52 -22.37 4.08
C MET A 16 -15.11 -23.76 4.33
N ALA A 17 -14.42 -24.83 3.93
CA ALA A 17 -14.83 -26.19 4.22
C ALA A 17 -14.90 -26.46 5.73
N ASP A 18 -13.90 -26.00 6.50
CA ASP A 18 -13.89 -26.09 7.97
C ASP A 18 -15.07 -25.36 8.61
N GLN A 19 -15.41 -24.16 8.12
CA GLN A 19 -16.55 -23.39 8.63
C GLN A 19 -17.88 -24.07 8.28
N CYS A 20 -18.01 -24.61 7.06
CA CYS A 20 -19.18 -25.40 6.67
C CYS A 20 -19.36 -26.64 7.55
N ALA A 21 -18.27 -27.35 7.88
CA ALA A 21 -18.31 -28.50 8.78
C ALA A 21 -18.76 -28.15 10.20
N ARG A 22 -18.47 -26.93 10.66
CA ARG A 22 -18.88 -26.41 11.98
C ARG A 22 -20.35 -25.97 12.03
N ASN A 23 -21.02 -25.80 10.90
CA ASN A 23 -22.40 -25.30 10.81
C ASN A 23 -22.63 -23.96 11.56
N GLU A 24 -21.59 -23.13 11.66
CA GLU A 24 -21.65 -21.82 12.32
C GLU A 24 -21.79 -20.70 11.28
N PRO A 25 -22.56 -19.64 11.57
CA PRO A 25 -22.58 -18.45 10.74
C PRO A 25 -21.21 -17.76 10.79
N PHE A 26 -20.65 -17.44 9.64
CA PHE A 26 -19.36 -16.76 9.54
C PHE A 26 -19.43 -15.54 8.60
N ASP A 27 -18.58 -14.54 8.84
CA ASP A 27 -18.48 -13.35 8.00
C ASP A 27 -17.59 -13.61 6.79
N ILE A 28 -18.21 -13.85 5.63
CA ILE A 28 -17.51 -14.06 4.37
C ILE A 28 -16.63 -12.87 3.97
N TYR A 29 -17.00 -11.63 4.34
CA TYR A 29 -16.19 -10.45 4.03
C TYR A 29 -14.87 -10.44 4.79
N ALA A 30 -14.85 -10.93 6.04
CA ALA A 30 -13.61 -11.05 6.81
C ALA A 30 -12.61 -12.01 6.15
N TYR A 31 -13.08 -13.16 5.65
CA TYR A 31 -12.25 -14.14 4.94
C TYR A 31 -11.76 -13.60 3.59
N PHE A 32 -12.65 -13.00 2.80
CA PHE A 32 -12.25 -12.40 1.52
C PHE A 32 -11.27 -11.23 1.68
N LYS A 33 -11.41 -10.41 2.72
CA LYS A 33 -10.44 -9.35 3.05
C LYS A 33 -9.05 -9.92 3.29
N ARG A 34 -8.93 -11.00 4.06
CA ARG A 34 -7.64 -11.66 4.33
C ARG A 34 -7.07 -12.31 3.08
N PHE A 35 -7.89 -13.02 2.32
CA PHE A 35 -7.50 -13.66 1.06
C PHE A 35 -6.97 -12.66 0.02
N THR A 36 -7.71 -11.58 -0.22
CA THR A 36 -7.30 -10.55 -1.20
C THR A 36 -6.03 -9.83 -0.76
N MET A 37 -5.90 -9.50 0.53
CA MET A 37 -4.70 -8.88 1.06
C MET A 37 -3.47 -9.76 0.87
N ASP A 38 -3.53 -11.02 1.34
CA ASP A 38 -2.47 -12.01 1.16
C ASP A 38 -2.08 -12.17 -0.31
N THR A 39 -3.07 -12.32 -1.20
CA THR A 39 -2.82 -12.48 -2.65
C THR A 39 -2.10 -11.26 -3.25
N ILE A 40 -2.50 -10.04 -2.88
CA ILE A 40 -1.89 -8.80 -3.38
C ILE A 40 -0.45 -8.66 -2.90
N TRP A 41 -0.18 -8.90 -1.60
CA TRP A 41 1.17 -8.81 -1.05
C TRP A 41 2.12 -9.86 -1.63
N SER A 42 1.62 -11.10 -1.76
CA SER A 42 2.38 -12.22 -2.34
C SER A 42 2.63 -12.04 -3.84
N CYS A 43 1.64 -11.62 -4.63
CA CYS A 43 1.79 -11.45 -6.07
C CYS A 43 2.48 -10.15 -6.45
N GLY A 44 2.09 -9.04 -5.84
CA GLY A 44 2.56 -7.71 -6.19
C GLY A 44 3.94 -7.40 -5.66
N PHE A 45 4.18 -7.73 -4.39
CA PHE A 45 5.39 -7.35 -3.65
C PHE A 45 6.27 -8.54 -3.28
N GLY A 46 5.90 -9.77 -3.68
CA GLY A 46 6.70 -10.96 -3.42
C GLY A 46 6.86 -11.30 -1.93
N VAL A 47 5.98 -10.78 -1.07
CA VAL A 47 6.06 -10.99 0.38
C VAL A 47 5.23 -12.20 0.74
N ASP A 48 5.83 -13.21 1.37
CA ASP A 48 5.09 -14.39 1.86
C ASP A 48 4.41 -14.04 3.19
N THR A 49 3.17 -13.56 3.10
CA THR A 49 2.38 -13.14 4.26
C THR A 49 1.23 -14.10 4.52
N ASP A 50 1.28 -14.90 5.57
CA ASP A 50 0.19 -15.83 5.89
C ASP A 50 -0.98 -15.17 6.64
N MET A 51 -1.59 -14.14 6.03
CA MET A 51 -2.66 -13.34 6.66
C MET A 51 -3.98 -14.09 6.82
N GLN A 52 -4.15 -15.19 6.08
CA GLN A 52 -5.35 -16.02 6.15
C GLN A 52 -5.35 -16.88 7.42
N ASN A 53 -4.19 -17.37 7.85
CA ASN A 53 -4.04 -18.10 9.11
C ASN A 53 -3.71 -17.17 10.29
N ASN A 54 -2.87 -16.15 10.08
CA ASN A 54 -2.44 -15.22 11.12
C ASN A 54 -3.22 -13.90 11.08
N VAL A 55 -4.25 -13.81 11.93
CA VAL A 55 -5.07 -12.59 12.06
C VAL A 55 -4.32 -11.41 12.66
N ASN A 56 -3.21 -11.67 13.37
CA ASN A 56 -2.39 -10.64 14.01
C ASN A 56 -1.19 -10.22 13.15
N ASP A 57 -1.18 -10.58 11.88
CA ASP A 57 -0.14 -10.16 10.96
C ASP A 57 -0.08 -8.62 10.87
N PRO A 58 1.11 -7.99 11.02
CA PRO A 58 1.24 -6.55 11.02
C PRO A 58 0.83 -5.91 9.68
N TYR A 59 1.05 -6.58 8.54
CA TYR A 59 0.59 -6.09 7.24
C TYR A 59 -0.94 -6.10 7.17
N LEU A 60 -1.58 -7.14 7.69
CA LEU A 60 -3.04 -7.22 7.76
C LEU A 60 -3.61 -6.10 8.66
N LEU A 61 -3.10 -5.96 9.88
CA LEU A 61 -3.59 -4.97 10.85
C LEU A 61 -3.37 -3.54 10.38
N ASN A 62 -2.18 -3.21 9.88
CA ASN A 62 -1.89 -1.86 9.40
C ASN A 62 -2.72 -1.52 8.17
N THR A 63 -2.90 -2.48 7.26
CA THR A 63 -3.67 -2.21 6.05
C THR A 63 -5.17 -2.12 6.35
N GLN A 64 -5.70 -2.93 7.27
CA GLN A 64 -7.08 -2.77 7.74
C GLN A 64 -7.33 -1.42 8.42
N LYS A 65 -6.40 -0.95 9.26
CA LYS A 65 -6.48 0.38 9.89
C LYS A 65 -6.35 1.52 8.87
N MET A 66 -5.61 1.32 7.78
CA MET A 66 -5.53 2.30 6.69
C MET A 66 -6.86 2.46 5.95
N PHE A 67 -7.53 1.33 5.67
CA PHE A 67 -8.81 1.31 4.95
C PHE A 67 -10.05 1.36 5.85
N SER A 68 -9.89 1.47 7.17
CA SER A 68 -11.03 1.55 8.08
C SER A 68 -11.82 2.83 7.80
N PRO A 69 -13.12 2.73 7.47
CA PRO A 69 -13.92 3.89 7.17
C PRO A 69 -14.09 4.74 8.43
N ASN A 70 -13.56 5.96 8.38
CA ASN A 70 -13.80 6.94 9.43
C ASN A 70 -15.01 7.77 9.04
N MET A 71 -16.14 7.57 9.72
CA MET A 71 -17.39 8.29 9.47
C MET A 71 -17.19 9.81 9.44
N PHE A 72 -16.35 10.34 10.34
CA PHE A 72 -15.95 11.75 10.35
C PHE A 72 -15.24 12.19 9.06
N ARG A 73 -14.34 11.37 8.49
CA ARG A 73 -13.68 11.69 7.20
C ARG A 73 -14.67 11.70 6.06
N GLY A 74 -15.63 10.76 6.06
CA GLY A 74 -16.68 10.69 5.05
C GLY A 74 -17.59 11.92 5.09
N ILE A 75 -18.05 12.32 6.29
CA ILE A 75 -18.88 13.52 6.47
C ILE A 75 -18.13 14.77 6.02
N ILE A 76 -16.87 14.92 6.42
CA ILE A 76 -16.01 16.03 6.00
C ILE A 76 -15.87 16.08 4.47
N PHE A 77 -15.66 14.93 3.83
CA PHE A 77 -15.52 14.84 2.38
C PHE A 77 -16.83 15.21 1.65
N ILE A 78 -17.96 14.74 2.16
CA ILE A 78 -19.29 15.07 1.62
C ILE A 78 -19.58 16.58 1.79
N LEU A 79 -19.27 17.16 2.95
CA LEU A 79 -19.39 18.60 3.19
C LEU A 79 -18.49 19.43 2.28
N ALA A 80 -17.26 18.96 2.02
CA ALA A 80 -16.33 19.62 1.10
C ALA A 80 -16.82 19.59 -0.36
N ILE A 81 -17.54 18.55 -0.78
CA ILE A 81 -18.13 18.46 -2.13
C ILE A 81 -19.42 19.30 -2.25
N LEU A 82 -20.28 19.28 -1.23
CA LEU A 82 -21.57 19.98 -1.25
C LEU A 82 -21.42 21.50 -1.22
N ILE A 83 -20.40 22.02 -0.52
CA ILE A 83 -20.18 23.48 -0.39
C ILE A 83 -19.03 23.88 -1.33
N THR A 84 -19.35 24.14 -2.59
CA THR A 84 -18.39 24.53 -3.64
C THR A 84 -17.58 25.78 -3.28
N GLU A 85 -18.14 26.75 -2.54
CA GLU A 85 -17.38 27.93 -2.11
C GLU A 85 -16.36 27.64 -0.99
N LEU A 86 -16.60 26.59 -0.19
CA LEU A 86 -15.67 26.17 0.87
C LEU A 86 -14.51 25.33 0.31
N THR A 87 -14.59 24.85 -0.93
CA THR A 87 -13.52 24.10 -1.60
C THR A 87 -12.22 24.89 -1.70
N LYS A 88 -12.30 26.22 -1.89
CA LYS A 88 -11.14 27.12 -1.95
C LYS A 88 -10.44 27.17 -0.59
N VAL A 89 -11.21 27.29 0.49
CA VAL A 89 -10.70 27.29 1.86
C VAL A 89 -10.09 25.93 2.21
N TRP A 90 -10.77 24.82 1.89
CA TRP A 90 -10.24 23.46 2.05
C TRP A 90 -8.93 23.27 1.30
N ARG A 91 -8.82 23.76 0.05
CA ARG A 91 -7.60 23.69 -0.74
C ARG A 91 -6.46 24.48 -0.08
N SER A 92 -6.72 25.71 0.36
CA SER A 92 -5.73 26.53 1.04
C SER A 92 -5.27 25.93 2.37
N ILE A 93 -6.20 25.41 3.19
CA ILE A 93 -5.90 24.68 4.43
C ILE A 93 -5.04 23.45 4.11
N PHE A 94 -5.40 22.69 3.08
CA PHE A 94 -4.65 21.49 2.69
C PHE A 94 -3.23 21.81 2.22
N GLN A 95 -3.05 22.88 1.43
CA GLN A 95 -1.74 23.34 1.00
C GLN A 95 -0.87 23.79 2.17
N VAL A 96 -1.41 24.63 3.06
CA VAL A 96 -0.70 25.10 4.25
C VAL A 96 -0.38 23.92 5.18
N MET A 97 -1.31 23.00 5.40
CA MET A 97 -1.10 21.79 6.18
C MET A 97 0.02 20.92 5.60
N ASN A 98 0.13 20.78 4.27
CA ASN A 98 1.21 20.02 3.62
C ASN A 98 2.57 20.70 3.79
N VAL A 99 2.64 22.03 3.66
CA VAL A 99 3.88 22.80 3.89
C VAL A 99 4.30 22.72 5.35
N ILE A 100 3.35 22.87 6.29
CA ILE A 100 3.60 22.70 7.72
C ILE A 100 4.09 21.29 7.99
N ARG A 101 3.44 20.25 7.45
CA ARG A 101 3.85 18.85 7.63
C ARG A 101 5.25 18.58 7.10
N TYR A 102 5.61 19.16 5.94
CA TYR A 102 6.95 19.07 5.36
C TYR A 102 7.99 19.77 6.25
N TRP A 103 7.69 20.98 6.70
CA TRP A 103 8.56 21.77 7.58
C TRP A 103 8.74 21.08 8.94
N LEU A 104 7.66 20.54 9.51
CA LEU A 104 7.66 19.80 10.78
C LEU A 104 8.54 18.54 10.68
N ARG A 105 8.49 17.81 9.57
CA ARG A 105 9.37 16.65 9.28
C ARG A 105 10.84 17.07 9.17
N ARG A 106 11.12 18.28 8.68
CA ARG A 106 12.47 18.81 8.48
C ARG A 106 13.12 19.30 9.78
N TYR A 107 12.35 19.91 10.68
CA TYR A 107 12.88 20.58 11.88
C TYR A 107 12.84 19.76 13.18
N ILE A 108 11.88 18.85 13.37
CA ILE A 108 11.71 18.15 14.64
C ILE A 108 11.86 16.62 14.45
N PRO A 109 12.92 15.98 14.98
CA PRO A 109 13.09 14.52 14.90
C PRO A 109 12.21 13.73 15.89
N ILE A 110 11.72 14.36 16.97
CA ILE A 110 10.86 13.75 18.00
C ILE A 110 9.44 13.43 17.48
N THR A 111 8.96 14.17 16.47
CA THR A 111 7.64 13.90 15.86
C THR A 111 7.68 12.76 14.85
N LYS A 112 8.87 12.23 14.51
CA LYS A 112 9.02 11.09 13.60
C LYS A 112 8.23 9.86 14.07
N PRO A 113 8.43 9.30 15.28
CA PRO A 113 7.66 8.14 15.74
C PRO A 113 6.15 8.39 15.80
N LEU A 114 5.71 9.59 16.21
CA LEU A 114 4.28 9.98 16.28
C LEU A 114 3.63 10.13 14.90
N ILE A 115 4.38 10.57 13.89
CA ILE A 115 3.94 10.64 12.50
C ILE A 115 4.06 9.27 11.82
N ASP A 116 5.00 8.42 12.26
CA ASP A 116 5.23 7.05 11.76
C ASP A 116 4.18 6.04 12.27
N GLU A 117 3.52 6.31 13.40
CA GLU A 117 2.44 5.46 13.93
C GLU A 117 1.24 5.33 12.98
N SER A 118 1.11 6.23 12.00
CA SER A 118 0.01 6.10 11.04
C SER A 118 0.19 4.81 10.21
N PRO A 119 -0.84 3.96 10.07
CA PRO A 119 -0.69 2.69 9.35
C PRO A 119 -0.17 2.85 7.92
N SER A 120 -0.48 3.97 7.28
CA SER A 120 0.01 4.33 5.94
C SER A 120 1.51 4.63 5.87
N THR A 121 2.08 5.26 6.90
CA THR A 121 3.54 5.56 6.92
C THR A 121 4.34 4.30 7.17
N TRP A 122 3.84 3.40 8.04
CA TRP A 122 4.45 2.09 8.22
C TRP A 122 4.47 1.28 6.92
N ILE A 123 3.34 1.22 6.20
CA ILE A 123 3.26 0.54 4.89
C ILE A 123 4.21 1.17 3.88
N MET A 124 4.30 2.51 3.83
CA MET A 124 5.22 3.19 2.93
C MET A 124 6.68 2.84 3.25
N LYS A 125 7.05 2.82 4.54
CA LYS A 125 8.38 2.42 4.97
C LYS A 125 8.72 0.98 4.53
N GLN A 126 7.76 0.06 4.66
CA GLN A 126 7.93 -1.31 4.18
C GLN A 126 8.14 -1.36 2.66
N ALA A 127 7.40 -0.57 1.90
CA ALA A 127 7.57 -0.47 0.45
C ALA A 127 8.94 0.13 0.07
N ASP A 128 9.40 1.16 0.77
CA ASP A 128 10.72 1.78 0.56
C ASP A 128 11.85 0.77 0.84
N GLU A 129 11.78 0.03 1.95
CA GLU A 129 12.73 -1.04 2.28
C GLU A 129 12.75 -2.14 1.20
N MET A 130 11.59 -2.52 0.67
CA MET A 130 11.46 -3.50 -0.41
C MET A 130 12.04 -3.02 -1.74
N ILE A 131 11.94 -1.72 -2.04
CA ILE A 131 12.53 -1.10 -3.22
C ILE A 131 14.05 -1.03 -3.06
N GLU A 132 14.54 -0.60 -1.91
CA GLU A 132 15.96 -0.46 -1.61
C GLU A 132 16.69 -1.81 -1.70
N LYS A 133 16.14 -2.85 -1.06
CA LYS A 133 16.67 -4.22 -1.16
C LYS A 133 16.77 -4.71 -2.61
N ARG A 134 15.75 -4.45 -3.43
CA ARG A 134 15.76 -4.87 -4.85
C ARG A 134 16.73 -4.06 -5.71
N LYS A 135 16.98 -2.80 -5.37
CA LYS A 135 17.99 -1.97 -6.04
C LYS A 135 19.42 -2.44 -5.73
N ASP A 136 19.67 -2.88 -4.50
CA ASP A 136 21.00 -3.30 -4.05
C ASP A 136 21.38 -4.72 -4.51
N ILE A 137 20.43 -5.66 -4.45
CA ILE A 137 20.70 -7.09 -4.74
C ILE A 137 20.83 -7.37 -6.25
N GLY A 138 20.25 -6.53 -7.12
CA GLY A 138 20.13 -6.82 -8.55
C GLY A 138 19.19 -8.02 -8.81
N GLN A 139 18.63 -8.13 -10.02
CA GLN A 139 17.61 -9.14 -10.36
C GLN A 139 18.10 -10.58 -10.14
N THR A 140 17.76 -11.17 -9.01
CA THR A 140 18.03 -12.60 -8.70
C THR A 140 16.76 -13.37 -8.32
N GLY A 141 15.61 -12.70 -8.28
CA GLY A 141 14.34 -13.28 -7.85
C GLY A 141 13.31 -13.46 -8.97
N ARG A 142 12.19 -14.10 -8.60
CA ARG A 142 10.98 -14.24 -9.42
C ARG A 142 10.43 -12.87 -9.82
N THR A 143 10.07 -12.69 -11.09
CA THR A 143 9.45 -11.44 -11.60
C THR A 143 8.11 -11.17 -10.91
N ASP A 144 8.09 -10.17 -10.04
CA ASP A 144 6.89 -9.64 -9.39
C ASP A 144 6.52 -8.26 -9.92
N LEU A 145 5.32 -7.78 -9.56
CA LEU A 145 4.83 -6.49 -10.08
C LEU A 145 5.76 -5.35 -9.66
N LEU A 146 6.29 -5.38 -8.44
CA LEU A 146 7.24 -4.39 -7.97
C LEU A 146 8.53 -4.39 -8.79
N GLN A 147 9.05 -5.57 -9.13
CA GLN A 147 10.22 -5.70 -9.98
C GLN A 147 9.97 -5.14 -11.40
N LEU A 148 8.81 -5.42 -11.99
CA LEU A 148 8.41 -4.83 -13.28
C LEU A 148 8.33 -3.31 -13.22
N MET A 149 7.81 -2.75 -12.12
CA MET A 149 7.78 -1.29 -11.92
C MET A 149 9.19 -0.70 -11.86
N LEU A 150 10.13 -1.34 -11.15
CA LEU A 150 11.51 -0.87 -11.04
C LEU A 150 12.25 -0.93 -12.38
N GLU A 151 12.08 -2.01 -13.13
CA GLU A 151 12.65 -2.15 -14.48
C GLU A 151 12.15 -1.05 -15.41
N SER A 152 10.83 -0.83 -15.45
CA SER A 152 10.23 0.21 -16.29
C SER A 152 10.73 1.62 -15.95
N MET A 153 10.98 1.89 -14.66
CA MET A 153 11.53 3.18 -14.21
C MET A 153 12.98 3.35 -14.68
N SER A 154 13.81 2.30 -14.56
CA SER A 154 15.20 2.36 -15.01
C SER A 154 15.31 2.61 -16.51
N ASP A 155 14.47 1.96 -17.34
CA ASP A 155 14.43 2.18 -18.78
C ASP A 155 13.98 3.59 -19.16
N GLN A 156 13.02 4.17 -18.42
CA GLN A 156 12.58 5.55 -18.66
C GLN A 156 13.66 6.59 -18.34
N ASP A 157 14.44 6.39 -17.28
CA ASP A 157 15.59 7.26 -16.96
C ASP A 157 16.64 7.18 -18.07
N PHE A 158 16.91 5.98 -18.61
CA PHE A 158 17.75 5.82 -19.80
C PHE A 158 17.18 6.52 -21.03
N ILE A 159 15.87 6.42 -21.28
CA ILE A 159 15.19 7.08 -22.40
C ILE A 159 15.25 8.61 -22.26
N GLN A 160 14.96 9.18 -21.09
CA GLN A 160 15.05 10.63 -20.85
C GLN A 160 16.47 11.15 -21.00
N VAL A 161 17.47 10.45 -20.47
CA VAL A 161 18.89 10.82 -20.61
C VAL A 161 19.32 10.75 -22.07
N ARG A 162 18.85 9.74 -22.83
CA ARG A 162 19.13 9.61 -24.26
C ARG A 162 18.49 10.75 -25.06
N PHE A 163 17.24 11.08 -24.79
CA PHE A 163 16.52 12.19 -25.44
C PHE A 163 17.19 13.54 -25.17
N SER A 164 17.54 13.81 -23.91
CA SER A 164 18.20 15.06 -23.51
C SER A 164 19.67 15.15 -23.97
N ARG A 165 20.32 14.03 -24.31
CA ARG A 165 21.61 14.01 -25.02
C ARG A 165 21.47 14.24 -26.52
N GLN A 166 20.38 13.78 -27.14
CA GLN A 166 20.09 14.05 -28.55
C GLN A 166 19.71 15.52 -28.79
N LEU A 167 18.94 16.12 -27.90
CA LEU A 167 18.60 17.55 -27.93
C LEU A 167 19.80 18.47 -27.67
N ARG A 168 20.86 17.98 -27.03
CA ARG A 168 22.13 18.71 -26.84
C ARG A 168 23.11 18.61 -28.00
N LYS A 169 22.82 17.77 -29.01
CA LYS A 169 23.64 17.57 -30.20
C LYS A 169 23.07 18.24 -31.46
N GLN A 170 21.96 18.96 -31.32
CA GLN A 170 21.46 19.93 -32.30
C GLN A 170 21.74 21.34 -31.79
#